data_AF-A0AAE1FB68-F1
#
_entry.id   AF-A0AAE1FB68-F1
#
_cell.length_a   1.000
_cell.length_b   1.000
_cell.length_c   1.000
_cell.angle_alpha   90.00
_cell.angle_beta   90.00
_cell.angle_gamma   90.00
#
_symmetry.space_group_name_H-M   'P 1'
#
loop_
_entity.id
_entity.type
_entity.pdbx_description
1 polymer ?
#
loop_
_entity_poly.entity_id
_entity_poly.type
_entity_poly.pdbx_seq_one_letter_code
_entity_poly.pdbx_strand_id
1 'polypeptide(L)'
;MIDTYKFLHDRYDVDVAQIIPRRDLEREPRGNSVKIQHQYSRPSIRVNSFIPRIASVWNSLPEQVVAAPNLKAFETRLDKFWENRAVKFDFKARISEIRVPSTSITNPITDHHTIATEDLA
;
A
#
# COMPACT_ATOMS: atom_id res chain seq x y z
N MET A 1 11.28 -2.20 -5.68
CA MET A 1 9.96 -1.67 -6.11
C MET A 1 9.77 -1.77 -7.61
N ILE A 2 10.78 -1.41 -8.42
CA ILE A 2 10.73 -1.55 -9.88
C ILE A 2 10.38 -2.98 -10.31
N ASP A 3 11.10 -3.99 -9.82
CA ASP A 3 10.80 -5.38 -10.21
C ASP A 3 9.46 -5.85 -9.66
N THR A 4 9.07 -5.38 -8.46
CA THR A 4 7.72 -5.63 -7.91
C THR A 4 6.63 -5.11 -8.84
N TYR A 5 6.81 -3.93 -9.44
CA TYR A 5 5.89 -3.40 -10.43
C TYR A 5 5.83 -4.30 -11.67
N LYS A 6 6.98 -4.75 -12.18
CA LYS A 6 7.05 -5.66 -13.33
C LYS A 6 6.33 -6.99 -13.06
N PHE A 7 6.50 -7.57 -11.87
CA PHE A 7 5.80 -8.80 -11.45
C PHE A 7 4.28 -8.64 -11.38
N LEU A 8 3.81 -7.47 -10.98
CA LEU A 8 2.38 -7.22 -10.76
C LEU A 8 1.64 -6.68 -11.99
N HIS A 9 2.35 -6.21 -13.00
CA HIS A 9 1.79 -5.65 -14.24
C HIS A 9 2.11 -6.52 -15.46
N ASP A 10 2.24 -7.83 -15.23
CA ASP A 10 2.39 -8.87 -16.26
C ASP A 10 3.52 -8.57 -17.26
N ARG A 11 4.63 -8.02 -16.76
CA ARG A 11 5.86 -7.76 -17.54
C ARG A 11 6.88 -8.90 -17.45
N TYR A 12 6.61 -9.88 -16.59
CA TYR A 12 7.36 -11.13 -16.47
C TYR A 12 6.46 -12.29 -16.90
N ASP A 13 7.09 -13.41 -17.26
CA ASP A 13 6.38 -14.64 -17.57
C ASP A 13 5.51 -15.08 -16.40
N VAL A 14 4.36 -15.69 -16.73
CA VAL A 14 3.31 -16.06 -15.75
C VAL A 14 3.87 -16.95 -14.63
N ASP A 15 4.76 -17.87 -14.98
CA ASP A 15 5.39 -18.79 -14.02
C ASP A 15 6.23 -18.06 -12.96
N VAL A 16 6.85 -16.93 -13.33
CA VAL A 16 7.66 -16.12 -12.43
C VAL A 16 6.78 -15.13 -11.65
N ALA A 17 5.68 -14.65 -12.24
CA ALA A 17 4.74 -13.75 -11.60
C ALA A 17 4.03 -14.38 -10.39
N GLN A 18 3.81 -15.70 -10.41
CA GLN A 18 3.18 -16.47 -9.32
C GLN A 18 3.98 -16.44 -8.00
N ILE A 19 5.25 -16.05 -8.03
CA ILE A 19 6.10 -15.92 -6.83
C ILE A 19 5.55 -14.85 -5.86
N ILE A 20 4.88 -13.82 -6.39
CA ILE A 20 4.29 -12.75 -5.57
C ILE A 20 2.78 -13.00 -5.44
N PRO A 21 2.29 -13.44 -4.26
CA PRO A 21 0.87 -13.68 -4.07
C PRO A 21 0.11 -12.35 -4.11
N ARG A 22 -0.78 -12.21 -5.09
CA ARG A 22 -1.74 -11.11 -5.13
C ARG A 22 -2.82 -11.35 -4.08
N ARG A 23 -3.30 -10.27 -3.46
CA ARG A 23 -4.43 -10.37 -2.54
C ARG A 23 -5.72 -10.61 -3.34
N ASP A 24 -6.53 -11.56 -2.90
CA ASP A 24 -7.85 -11.79 -3.48
C ASP A 24 -8.73 -10.54 -3.36
N LEU A 25 -9.31 -10.13 -4.48
CA LEU A 25 -10.10 -8.91 -4.64
C LEU A 25 -11.57 -9.07 -4.22
N GLU A 26 -11.92 -10.13 -3.48
CA GLU A 26 -13.31 -10.36 -3.00
C GLU A 26 -13.87 -9.17 -2.21
N ARG A 27 -12.99 -8.30 -1.68
CA ARG A 27 -13.33 -6.99 -1.14
C ARG A 27 -12.46 -5.93 -1.77
N GLU A 28 -13.04 -4.78 -2.11
CA GLU A 28 -12.30 -3.60 -2.54
C GLU A 28 -11.21 -3.26 -1.50
N PRO A 29 -9.93 -3.36 -1.87
CA PRO A 29 -8.86 -3.08 -0.93
C PRO A 29 -8.83 -1.57 -0.63
N ARG A 30 -9.01 -1.19 0.64
CA ARG A 30 -8.81 0.21 1.06
C ARG A 30 -7.37 0.64 0.76
N GLY A 31 -7.19 1.75 0.06
CA GLY A 31 -5.88 2.30 -0.30
C GLY A 31 -5.54 2.08 -1.77
N ASN A 32 -4.62 1.16 -2.06
CA ASN A 32 -4.25 0.78 -3.42
C ASN A 32 -4.94 -0.51 -3.89
N SER A 33 -5.18 -0.59 -5.21
CA SER A 33 -5.90 -1.66 -5.91
C SER A 33 -5.06 -2.94 -6.04
N VAL A 34 -3.75 -2.81 -6.25
CA VAL A 34 -2.84 -3.94 -6.47
C VAL A 34 -2.15 -4.32 -5.16
N LYS A 35 -2.86 -4.96 -4.22
CA LYS A 35 -2.23 -5.38 -2.95
C LYS A 35 -1.50 -6.71 -3.06
N ILE A 36 -0.33 -6.75 -2.42
CA ILE A 36 0.38 -8.00 -2.18
C ILE A 36 -0.15 -8.62 -0.89
N GLN A 37 -0.44 -9.93 -0.92
CA GLN A 37 -0.83 -10.66 0.28
C GLN A 37 0.37 -10.72 1.23
N HIS A 38 0.19 -10.19 2.44
CA HIS A 38 1.19 -10.31 3.48
C HIS A 38 1.11 -11.73 4.06
N GLN A 39 1.98 -12.63 3.59
CA GLN A 39 2.11 -13.96 4.17
C GLN A 39 2.76 -13.84 5.55
N TYR A 40 1.96 -13.92 6.61
CA TYR A 40 2.48 -14.02 7.98
C TYR A 40 3.18 -15.37 8.12
N SER A 41 4.51 -15.38 8.20
CA SER A 41 5.24 -16.60 8.51
C SER A 41 5.35 -16.76 10.02
N ARG A 42 4.88 -17.90 10.56
CA ARG A 42 4.96 -18.23 11.99
C ARG A 42 6.41 -18.39 12.50
N PRO A 43 7.40 -18.89 11.71
CA PRO A 43 8.80 -18.83 12.11
C PRO A 43 9.48 -17.51 11.71
N SER A 44 10.27 -16.96 12.63
CA SER A 44 11.12 -15.76 12.46
C SER A 44 12.12 -15.84 11.29
N ILE A 45 12.34 -17.03 10.72
CA ILE A 45 13.30 -17.25 9.64
C ILE A 45 12.87 -16.54 8.34
N ARG A 46 11.56 -16.55 8.02
CA ARG A 46 11.07 -16.00 6.74
C ARG A 46 10.69 -14.54 6.81
N VAL A 47 10.70 -13.89 7.98
CA VAL A 47 10.32 -12.48 8.13
C VAL A 47 11.28 -11.54 7.38
N ASN A 48 12.53 -11.97 7.19
CA ASN A 48 13.54 -11.24 6.43
C ASN A 48 13.66 -11.70 4.96
N SER A 49 12.77 -12.57 4.51
CA SER A 49 12.71 -12.96 3.08
C SER A 49 12.20 -11.79 2.22
N PHE A 50 12.26 -11.96 0.89
CA PHE A 50 11.91 -10.91 -0.06
C PHE A 50 10.44 -10.49 0.06
N ILE A 51 9.51 -11.46 0.03
CA ILE A 51 8.06 -11.21 -0.05
C ILE A 51 7.52 -10.37 1.12
N PRO A 52 7.79 -10.69 2.40
CA PRO A 52 7.26 -9.90 3.52
C PRO A 52 7.79 -8.46 3.53
N ARG A 53 9.06 -8.27 3.16
CA ARG A 53 9.70 -6.94 3.08
C ARG A 53 9.07 -6.07 2.00
N ILE A 54 8.86 -6.62 0.80
CA ILE A 54 8.25 -5.86 -0.29
C ILE A 54 6.78 -5.61 -0.07
N ALA A 55 6.04 -6.55 0.54
CA ALA A 55 4.60 -6.45 0.73
C ALA A 55 4.23 -5.25 1.62
N SER A 56 4.98 -5.02 2.71
CA SER A 56 4.77 -3.86 3.58
C SER A 56 4.97 -2.54 2.84
N VAL A 57 6.08 -2.42 2.11
CA VAL A 57 6.42 -1.19 1.38
C VAL A 57 5.43 -0.95 0.23
N TRP A 58 5.12 -1.97 -0.55
CA TRP A 58 4.18 -1.89 -1.67
C TRP A 58 2.77 -1.51 -1.23
N ASN A 59 2.27 -2.14 -0.16
CA ASN A 59 0.94 -1.83 0.37
C ASN A 59 0.85 -0.42 1.00
N SER A 60 1.98 0.25 1.24
CA SER A 60 2.04 1.65 1.69
C SER A 60 2.03 2.67 0.54
N LEU A 61 2.23 2.22 -0.71
CA LEU A 61 2.24 3.12 -1.86
C LEU A 61 0.81 3.60 -2.18
N PRO A 62 0.62 4.88 -2.53
CA PRO A 62 -0.66 5.39 -2.95
C PRO A 62 -1.06 4.82 -4.31
N GLU A 63 -2.37 4.78 -4.58
CA GLU A 63 -2.91 4.25 -5.84
C GLU A 63 -2.33 4.93 -7.07
N GLN A 64 -2.13 6.25 -7.00
CA GLN A 64 -1.54 7.03 -8.09
C GLN A 64 -0.16 6.54 -8.51
N VAL A 65 0.64 6.01 -7.57
CA VAL A 65 1.96 5.45 -7.88
C VAL A 65 1.80 4.06 -8.48
N VAL A 66 0.96 3.21 -7.86
CA VAL A 66 0.77 1.81 -8.25
C VAL A 66 0.11 1.67 -9.62
N ALA A 67 -0.96 2.42 -9.88
CA ALA A 67 -1.71 2.43 -11.15
C ALA A 67 -0.99 3.23 -12.26
N ALA A 68 0.34 3.27 -12.25
CA ALA A 68 1.10 3.90 -13.32
C ALA A 68 0.96 3.11 -14.63
N PRO A 69 0.72 3.81 -15.77
CA PRO A 69 0.45 3.13 -17.05
C PRO A 69 1.68 2.43 -17.64
N ASN A 70 2.88 2.83 -17.25
CA ASN A 70 4.13 2.22 -17.70
C ASN A 70 5.23 2.37 -16.64
N LEU A 71 6.33 1.63 -16.85
CA LEU A 71 7.46 1.58 -15.94
C LEU A 71 8.09 2.95 -15.70
N LYS A 72 8.18 3.79 -16.73
CA LYS A 72 8.81 5.11 -16.59
C LYS A 72 7.96 6.06 -15.75
N ALA A 73 6.64 6.04 -15.96
CA ALA A 73 5.71 6.78 -15.14
C ALA A 73 5.73 6.27 -13.68
N PHE A 74 5.88 4.96 -13.48
CA PHE A 74 6.04 4.37 -12.15
C PHE A 74 7.30 4.90 -11.44
N GLU A 75 8.46 4.85 -12.09
CA GLU A 75 9.73 5.38 -11.59
C GLU A 75 9.58 6.83 -11.13
N THR A 76 9.12 7.72 -12.02
CA THR A 76 8.98 9.14 -11.70
C THR A 76 8.03 9.39 -10.52
N ARG A 77 6.90 8.68 -10.46
CA ARG A 77 5.93 8.83 -9.34
C ARG A 77 6.49 8.28 -8.04
N LEU A 78 7.23 7.17 -8.09
CA LEU A 78 7.88 6.57 -6.95
C LEU A 78 8.98 7.48 -6.38
N ASP A 79 9.84 8.01 -7.25
CA ASP A 79 10.93 8.92 -6.87
C ASP A 79 10.37 10.16 -6.17
N LYS A 80 9.32 10.76 -6.72
CA LYS A 80 8.62 11.90 -6.10
C LYS A 80 8.02 11.54 -4.74
N PHE A 81 7.42 10.35 -4.60
CA PHE A 81 6.84 9.90 -3.33
C PHE A 81 7.91 9.62 -2.26
N TRP A 82 9.14 9.34 -2.67
CA TRP A 82 10.26 9.01 -1.79
C TRP A 82 11.27 10.14 -1.59
N GLU A 83 11.12 11.25 -2.31
CA GLU A 83 12.08 12.36 -2.36
C GLU A 83 12.45 12.92 -0.97
N ASN A 84 11.47 13.00 -0.07
CA ASN A 84 11.60 13.58 1.28
C ASN A 84 11.77 12.54 2.40
N ARG A 85 12.17 11.31 2.07
CA ARG A 85 12.30 10.23 3.06
C ARG A 85 13.73 10.12 3.58
N ALA A 86 13.89 9.89 4.88
CA ALA A 86 15.20 9.74 5.53
C ALA A 86 16.09 8.64 4.91
N VAL A 87 15.45 7.59 4.36
CA VAL A 87 16.13 6.47 3.68
C VAL A 87 16.89 6.88 2.42
N LYS A 88 16.65 8.09 1.89
CA LYS A 88 17.40 8.62 0.74
C LYS A 88 18.89 8.79 1.04
N PHE A 89 19.23 9.13 2.29
CA PHE A 89 20.62 9.38 2.72
C PHE A 89 21.08 8.43 3.83
N ASP A 90 20.17 7.72 4.48
CA ASP A 90 20.48 6.75 5.54
C ASP A 90 20.29 5.31 5.06
N PHE A 91 21.41 4.61 4.86
CA PHE A 91 21.44 3.20 4.45
C PHE A 91 21.05 2.22 5.57
N LYS A 92 21.04 2.68 6.83
CA LYS A 92 20.59 1.89 7.99
C LYS A 92 19.09 2.04 8.23
N ALA A 93 18.47 3.10 7.70
CA ALA A 93 17.03 3.30 7.82
C ALA A 93 16.27 2.22 7.05
N ARG A 94 15.25 1.64 7.70
CA ARG A 94 14.45 0.56 7.10
C ARG A 94 13.27 1.13 6.32
N ILE A 95 13.11 0.72 5.06
CA ILE A 95 11.99 1.18 4.21
C ILE A 95 10.61 0.78 4.81
N SER A 96 10.53 -0.26 5.64
CA SER A 96 9.28 -0.69 6.28
C SER A 96 8.89 0.15 7.51
N GLU A 97 9.78 0.95 8.08
CA GLU A 97 9.49 1.81 9.25
C GLU A 97 8.85 3.15 8.84
N ILE A 98 8.51 3.29 7.57
CA ILE A 98 7.94 4.50 7.02
C ILE A 98 6.47 4.58 7.41
N ARG A 99 6.22 5.13 8.60
CA ARG A 99 4.88 5.55 9.03
C ARG A 99 4.44 6.67 8.09
N VAL A 100 3.46 6.36 7.23
CA VAL A 100 2.68 7.39 6.53
C VAL A 100 2.13 8.33 7.61
N PRO A 101 2.32 9.66 7.52
CA PRO A 101 1.57 10.55 8.38
C PRO A 101 0.11 10.25 8.10
N SER A 102 -0.62 9.82 9.13
CA SER A 102 -2.07 9.77 9.08
C SER A 102 -2.51 11.19 8.80
N THR A 103 -2.73 11.53 7.52
CA THR A 103 -3.48 12.72 7.16
C THR A 103 -4.83 12.53 7.83
N SER A 104 -5.04 13.31 8.89
CA SER A 104 -6.29 13.45 9.60
C SER A 104 -7.38 13.61 8.56
N ILE A 105 -8.14 12.55 8.31
CA ILE A 105 -9.49 12.69 7.78
C ILE A 105 -10.28 13.17 9.00
N THR A 106 -10.27 14.48 9.22
CA THR A 106 -11.29 15.15 10.01
C THR A 106 -12.58 14.93 9.24
N ASN A 107 -13.33 13.90 9.61
CA ASN A 107 -14.75 13.88 9.32
C ASN A 107 -15.34 15.05 10.11
N PRO A 108 -15.99 16.03 9.47
CA PRO A 108 -16.79 16.99 10.22
C PRO A 108 -17.86 16.19 10.95
N ILE A 109 -17.86 16.34 12.27
CA ILE A 109 -18.94 15.89 13.14
C ILE A 109 -20.18 16.63 12.65
N THR A 110 -21.09 15.93 11.98
CA THR A 110 -22.42 16.47 11.74
C THR A 110 -23.26 16.12 12.96
N ASP A 111 -23.30 17.06 13.91
CA ASP A 111 -24.28 17.08 14.98
C ASP A 111 -25.69 17.24 14.36
N HIS A 112 -26.38 16.13 14.14
CA HIS A 112 -27.82 16.15 13.95
C HIS A 112 -28.49 15.99 15.31
N HIS A 113 -28.59 17.12 16.01
CA HIS A 113 -29.59 17.33 17.04
C HIS A 113 -30.94 17.56 16.33
N THR A 114 -31.75 16.53 16.17
CA THR A 114 -33.17 16.68 15.75
C THR A 114 -34.05 16.49 16.96
N ILE A 115 -34.34 17.64 17.56
CA ILE A 115 -35.57 18.13 18.20
C ILE A 115 -36.68 17.10 18.44
N ALA A 116 -37.15 17.14 19.68
CA ALA A 116 -38.35 16.54 20.25
C ALA A 116 -39.55 16.42 19.30
N THR A 117 -40.20 15.25 19.35
CA THR A 117 -41.60 15.09 18.94
C THR A 117 -42.44 15.03 20.22
N GLU A 118 -43.10 16.14 20.54
CA GLU A 118 -44.32 16.15 21.36
C GLU A 118 -45.52 15.69 20.50
N ASP A 119 -46.48 15.07 21.19
CA ASP A 119 -47.86 14.77 20.82
C ASP A 119 -48.16 13.73 19.73
N LEU A 120 -48.68 12.56 20.18
CA LEU A 120 -50.07 12.15 19.94
C LEU A 120 -50.42 10.83 20.68
N ALA A 121 -51.54 10.88 21.40
CA ALA A 121 -52.35 9.82 22.04
C ALA A 121 -52.18 9.61 23.55
#